data_AF-A0A2A2ZBC2-F1
#
_entry.id   AF-A0A2A2ZBC2-F1
#
_cell.length_a   1.000
_cell.length_b   1.000
_cell.length_c   1.000
_cell.angle_alpha   90.00
_cell.angle_beta   90.00
_cell.angle_gamma   90.00
#
_symmetry.space_group_name_H-M   'P 1'
#
loop_
_entity.id
_entity.type
_entity.pdbx_description
1 polymer ?
#
loop_
_entity_poly.entity_id
_entity_poly.type
_entity_poly.pdbx_seq_one_letter_code
_entity_poly.pdbx_strand_id
1 'polypeptide(L)'
;MGIVEAGSLEPAPPCPHPAAAYFAEQLKTLMGQYRVRTPAGKPRKLTPLRLQQMLSAQYPGWRRSQSQMYRLYRAESLPYLDDICVIAEFFGVSPRLFVSDRAL
;
A
#
# COMPACT_ATOMS: atom_id res chain seq x y z
N MET A 1 -42.61 25.56 -17.85
CA MET A 1 -41.19 25.60 -18.23
C MET A 1 -40.39 25.34 -16.98
N GLY A 2 -40.12 24.06 -16.68
CA GLY A 2 -39.42 23.64 -15.47
C GLY A 2 -38.10 23.02 -15.88
N ILE A 3 -37.00 23.68 -15.54
CA ILE A 3 -35.66 23.14 -15.66
C ILE A 3 -35.48 22.10 -14.55
N VAL A 4 -35.37 20.83 -14.92
CA VAL A 4 -34.97 19.77 -14.01
C VAL A 4 -33.45 19.84 -13.85
N GLU A 5 -33.00 20.08 -12.62
CA GLU A 5 -31.58 20.03 -12.26
C GLU A 5 -31.02 18.65 -12.62
N ALA A 6 -30.04 18.64 -13.52
CA ALA A 6 -29.22 17.48 -13.78
C ALA A 6 -28.38 17.22 -12.53
N GLY A 7 -28.78 16.25 -11.72
CA GLY A 7 -27.95 15.74 -10.63
C GLY A 7 -26.62 15.29 -11.21
N SER A 8 -25.54 15.97 -10.81
CA SER A 8 -24.17 15.54 -11.08
C SER A 8 -24.00 14.11 -10.58
N LEU A 9 -23.95 13.14 -11.50
CA LEU A 9 -23.40 11.84 -11.21
C LEU A 9 -21.90 12.06 -10.95
N GLU A 10 -21.53 12.11 -9.67
CA GLU A 10 -20.13 11.91 -9.27
C GLU A 10 -19.65 10.62 -9.96
N PRO A 11 -18.59 10.67 -10.78
CA PRO A 11 -18.12 9.49 -11.49
C PRO A 11 -17.74 8.43 -10.45
N ALA A 12 -18.25 7.20 -10.65
CA ALA A 12 -17.86 6.07 -9.83
C ALA A 12 -16.32 6.03 -9.75
N PRO A 13 -15.74 5.82 -8.56
CA PRO A 13 -14.29 5.85 -8.42
C PRO A 13 -13.69 4.84 -9.40
N PRO A 14 -12.64 5.22 -10.15
CA PRO A 14 -12.06 4.34 -11.15
C PRO A 14 -11.65 3.04 -10.48
N CYS A 15 -12.01 1.90 -11.10
CA CYS A 15 -11.55 0.59 -10.67
C CYS A 15 -10.01 0.64 -10.55
N PRO A 16 -9.43 0.21 -9.41
CA PRO A 16 -7.99 0.29 -9.21
C PRO A 16 -7.26 -0.54 -10.26
N HIS A 17 -6.09 -0.06 -10.69
CA HIS A 17 -5.26 -0.80 -11.65
C HIS A 17 -4.94 -2.20 -11.07
N PRO A 18 -5.03 -3.29 -11.86
CA PRO A 18 -4.86 -4.64 -11.34
C PRO A 18 -3.53 -4.87 -10.59
N ALA A 19 -2.43 -4.33 -11.11
CA ALA A 19 -1.13 -4.36 -10.42
C ALA A 19 -1.14 -3.64 -9.07
N ALA A 20 -1.82 -2.49 -8.96
CA ALA A 20 -1.95 -1.77 -7.68
C ALA A 20 -2.80 -2.56 -6.68
N ALA A 21 -3.88 -3.18 -7.15
CA ALA A 21 -4.74 -4.02 -6.33
C ALA A 21 -3.96 -5.23 -5.78
N TYR A 22 -3.28 -5.97 -6.65
CA TYR A 22 -2.47 -7.13 -6.27
C TYR A 22 -1.36 -6.75 -5.27
N PHE A 23 -0.63 -5.68 -5.55
CA PHE A 23 0.39 -5.18 -4.64
C PHE A 23 -0.19 -4.85 -3.26
N ALA A 24 -1.31 -4.12 -3.21
CA ALA A 24 -1.95 -3.72 -1.96
C ALA A 24 -2.45 -4.93 -1.15
N GLU A 25 -2.95 -5.98 -1.81
CA GLU A 25 -3.35 -7.23 -1.16
C GLU A 25 -2.17 -7.97 -0.52
N GLN A 26 -1.05 -8.10 -1.25
CA GLN A 26 0.16 -8.73 -0.71
C GLN A 26 0.73 -7.92 0.46
N LEU A 27 0.76 -6.59 0.33
CA LEU A 27 1.19 -5.70 1.41
C LEU A 27 0.32 -5.86 2.67
N LYS A 28 -1.01 -5.87 2.53
CA LYS A 28 -1.94 -6.10 3.65
C LYS A 28 -1.72 -7.45 4.31
N THR A 29 -1.49 -8.49 3.52
CA THR A 29 -1.21 -9.84 4.02
C THR A 29 0.05 -9.86 4.89
N LEU A 30 1.16 -9.31 4.39
CA LEU A 30 2.43 -9.24 5.15
C LEU A 30 2.28 -8.41 6.43
N MET A 31 1.64 -7.23 6.33
CA MET A 31 1.39 -6.38 7.50
C MET A 31 0.52 -7.06 8.56
N GLY A 32 -0.42 -7.91 8.15
CA GLY A 32 -1.28 -8.69 9.05
C GLY A 32 -0.52 -9.77 9.82
N GLN A 33 0.51 -10.35 9.20
CA GLN A 33 1.39 -11.36 9.81
C GLN A 33 2.48 -10.74 10.69
N TYR A 34 2.88 -9.51 10.40
CA TYR A 34 3.95 -8.81 11.12
C TYR A 34 3.50 -8.33 12.50
N ARG A 35 4.12 -8.86 13.57
CA ARG A 35 3.84 -8.46 14.95
C ARG A 35 4.94 -7.53 15.46
N VAL A 36 4.61 -6.25 15.65
CA VAL A 36 5.53 -5.30 16.26
C VAL A 36 5.44 -5.44 17.79
N ARG A 37 6.56 -5.78 18.44
CA ARG A 37 6.68 -5.72 19.90
C ARG A 37 6.84 -4.25 20.31
N THR A 38 5.91 -3.75 21.11
CA THR A 38 6.05 -2.41 21.73
C THR A 38 6.77 -2.54 23.07
N PRO A 39 7.42 -1.48 23.59
CA PRO A 39 8.00 -1.48 24.93
C PRO A 39 7.00 -1.86 26.03
N ALA A 40 5.71 -1.61 25.80
CA ALA A 40 4.59 -1.99 26.66
C ALA A 40 4.15 -3.47 26.50
N GLY A 41 4.92 -4.32 25.82
CA GLY A 41 4.74 -5.77 25.76
C GLY A 41 3.58 -6.28 24.87
N LYS A 42 2.58 -5.46 24.55
CA LYS A 42 1.44 -5.90 23.72
C LYS A 42 1.79 -5.86 22.23
N PRO A 43 1.65 -6.97 21.49
CA PRO A 43 1.82 -6.96 20.05
C PRO A 43 0.70 -6.12 19.42
N ARG A 44 1.07 -5.13 18.61
CA ARG A 44 0.13 -4.33 17.82
C ARG A 44 0.26 -4.68 16.34
N LYS A 45 -0.86 -4.58 15.61
CA LYS A 45 -0.86 -4.69 14.14
C LYS A 45 0.02 -3.57 13.56
N LEU A 46 0.77 -3.91 12.52
CA LEU A 46 1.55 -2.94 11.78
C LEU A 46 0.59 -2.04 10.97
N THR A 47 0.63 -0.74 11.21
CA THR A 47 -0.17 0.24 10.45
C THR A 47 0.64 0.79 9.27
N PRO A 48 -0.01 1.33 8.21
CA PRO A 48 0.71 1.91 7.07
C PRO A 48 1.64 3.05 7.51
N LEU A 49 1.17 3.91 8.42
CA LEU A 49 1.98 4.96 9.03
C LEU A 49 3.23 4.39 9.72
N ARG A 50 3.08 3.33 10.53
CA ARG A 50 4.20 2.76 11.26
C ARG A 50 5.20 2.08 10.31
N LEU A 51 4.71 1.38 9.29
CA LEU A 51 5.56 0.80 8.25
C LEU A 51 6.37 1.88 7.54
N GLN A 52 5.73 2.99 7.13
CA GLN A 52 6.43 4.10 6.48
C GLN A 52 7.56 4.66 7.37
N GLN A 53 7.30 4.89 8.66
CA GLN A 53 8.32 5.37 9.60
C GLN A 53 9.48 4.38 9.74
N MET A 54 9.19 3.08 9.84
CA MET A 54 10.22 2.04 9.96
C MET A 54 11.08 1.95 8.70
N LEU A 55 10.45 2.00 7.52
CA LEU A 55 11.15 1.96 6.24
C LEU A 55 12.00 3.21 6.01
N SER A 56 11.48 4.42 6.29
CA SER A 56 12.27 5.65 6.15
C SER A 56 13.47 5.71 7.10
N ALA A 57 13.39 5.06 8.27
CA ALA A 57 14.51 4.96 9.20
C ALA A 57 15.58 3.94 8.74
N GLN A 58 15.17 2.82 8.16
CA GLN A 58 16.08 1.74 7.74
C GLN A 58 16.65 1.95 6.33
N TYR A 59 15.90 2.62 5.44
CA TYR A 59 16.24 2.82 4.04
C TYR A 59 16.23 4.32 3.68
N PRO A 60 17.30 5.08 4.00
CA PRO A 60 17.33 6.54 3.81
C PRO A 60 17.17 6.99 2.34
N GLY A 61 17.50 6.11 1.39
CA GLY A 61 17.31 6.36 -0.05
C GLY A 61 15.86 6.23 -0.52
N TRP A 62 15.00 5.55 0.25
CA TRP A 62 13.61 5.31 -0.12
C TRP A 62 12.71 6.46 0.35
N ARG A 63 12.36 7.34 -0.59
CA ARG A 63 11.64 8.59 -0.31
C ARG A 63 10.15 8.46 -0.58
N ARG A 64 9.44 7.78 0.33
CA ARG A 64 7.97 7.79 0.35
C ARG A 64 7.43 8.58 1.52
N SER A 65 6.49 9.49 1.21
CA SER A 65 5.71 10.18 2.22
C SER A 65 4.64 9.27 2.82
N GLN A 66 4.10 9.66 3.98
CA GLN A 66 2.98 8.96 4.62
C GLN A 66 1.77 8.86 3.67
N SER A 67 1.41 9.96 2.99
CA SER A 67 0.30 9.97 2.04
C SER A 67 0.52 9.00 0.87
N GLN A 68 1.76 8.90 0.35
CA GLN A 68 2.09 7.94 -0.71
C GLN A 68 1.99 6.50 -0.22
N MET A 69 2.43 6.20 1.01
CA MET A 69 2.25 4.88 1.62
C MET A 69 0.76 4.49 1.71
N TYR A 70 -0.11 5.43 2.11
CA TYR A 70 -1.54 5.16 2.16
C TYR A 70 -2.15 4.94 0.78
N ARG A 71 -1.67 5.62 -0.25
CA ARG A 71 -2.11 5.38 -1.63
C ARG A 71 -1.72 3.98 -2.10
N LEU A 72 -0.49 3.55 -1.85
CA LEU A 72 -0.05 2.17 -2.12
C LEU A 72 -0.91 1.14 -1.37
N TYR A 73 -1.12 1.36 -0.07
CA TYR A 73 -1.93 0.47 0.76
C TYR A 73 -3.40 0.37 0.32
N ARG A 74 -3.95 1.44 -0.28
CA ARG A 74 -5.33 1.50 -0.77
C ARG A 74 -5.48 1.18 -2.26
N ALA A 75 -4.40 0.79 -2.94
CA ALA A 75 -4.37 0.58 -4.39
C ALA A 75 -4.74 1.84 -5.22
N GLU A 76 -4.49 3.04 -4.67
CA GLU A 76 -4.73 4.33 -5.32
C GLU A 76 -3.51 4.81 -6.13
N SER A 77 -2.38 4.12 -6.05
CA SER A 77 -1.17 4.40 -6.82
C SER A 77 -0.44 3.11 -7.19
N LEU A 78 0.20 3.09 -8.35
CA LEU A 78 1.09 2.00 -8.75
C LEU A 78 2.36 1.99 -7.88
N PRO A 79 2.84 0.81 -7.46
CA PRO A 79 4.17 0.67 -6.88
C PRO A 79 5.24 0.87 -7.96
N TYR A 80 6.36 1.44 -7.57
CA TYR A 80 7.58 1.46 -8.38
C TYR A 80 8.48 0.28 -7.99
N LEU A 81 9.49 -0.01 -8.81
CA LEU A 81 10.44 -1.09 -8.53
C LEU A 81 11.10 -0.93 -7.16
N ASP A 82 11.50 0.29 -6.80
CA ASP A 82 12.08 0.58 -5.49
C ASP A 82 11.13 0.28 -4.33
N ASP A 83 9.83 0.55 -4.48
CA ASP A 83 8.83 0.21 -3.47
C ASP A 83 8.76 -1.29 -3.26
N ILE A 84 8.74 -2.04 -4.36
CA ILE A 84 8.70 -3.51 -4.35
C ILE A 84 9.95 -4.07 -3.66
N CYS A 85 11.14 -3.63 -4.06
CA CYS A 85 12.40 -4.12 -3.52
C CYS A 85 12.53 -3.82 -2.02
N VAL A 86 12.32 -2.56 -1.63
CA VAL A 86 12.49 -2.12 -0.23
C VAL A 86 11.48 -2.79 0.70
N ILE A 87 10.21 -2.90 0.27
CA ILE A 87 9.18 -3.53 1.09
C ILE A 87 9.43 -5.04 1.18
N ALA A 88 9.83 -5.69 0.09
CA ALA A 88 10.15 -7.11 0.11
C ALA A 88 11.32 -7.42 1.04
N GLU A 89 12.40 -6.62 0.97
CA GLU A 89 13.55 -6.75 1.84
C GLU A 89 13.18 -6.58 3.32
N PHE A 90 12.39 -5.54 3.65
CA PHE A 90 11.94 -5.30 5.02
C PHE A 90 11.15 -6.47 5.61
N PHE A 91 10.32 -7.14 4.81
CA PHE A 91 9.56 -8.31 5.23
C PHE A 91 10.33 -9.63 5.09
N GLY A 92 11.54 -9.62 4.53
CA GLY A 92 12.35 -10.82 4.30
C GLY A 92 11.74 -11.78 3.26
N VAL A 93 11.05 -11.25 2.25
CA VAL A 93 10.41 -12.02 1.17
C VAL A 93 11.00 -11.71 -0.20
N SER A 94 10.73 -12.56 -1.20
CA SER A 94 11.14 -12.28 -2.58
C SER A 94 10.34 -11.12 -3.20
N PRO A 95 10.97 -10.18 -3.92
CA PRO A 95 10.27 -9.13 -4.67
C PRO A 95 9.21 -9.66 -5.64
N ARG A 96 9.39 -10.89 -6.15
CA ARG A 96 8.42 -11.55 -7.04
C ARG A 96 7.04 -11.74 -6.42
N LEU A 97 6.94 -11.77 -5.08
CA LEU A 97 5.66 -11.85 -4.39
C LEU A 97 4.71 -10.71 -4.77
N PHE A 98 5.23 -9.54 -5.13
CA PHE A 98 4.44 -8.36 -5.48
C PHE A 98 4.12 -8.27 -6.97
N VAL A 99 4.60 -9.21 -7.79
CA VAL A 99 4.35 -9.25 -9.23
C VAL A 99 3.47 -10.45 -9.53
N SER A 100 2.30 -10.20 -10.10
CA SER A 100 1.38 -11.27 -10.48
C SER A 100 1.94 -12.09 -11.65
N ASP A 101 1.92 -13.42 -11.53
CA ASP A 101 2.25 -14.34 -12.63
C ASP A 101 1.17 -14.40 -13.71
N ARG A 102 -0.02 -13.85 -13.44
CA ARG A 102 -1.07 -13.69 -14.46
C ARG A 102 -0.79 -12.46 -15.30
N ALA A 103 -0.83 -12.64 -16.63
CA ALA A 103 -0.96 -11.53 -17.56
C ALA A 103 -2.19 -10.69 -17.15
N LEU A 104 -1.94 -9.45 -16.75
CA LEU A 104 -2.95 -8.48 -16.33
C LEU A 104 -3.65 -7.85 -17.54
#